data_AF-A0AAJ2GQP3-F1
#
_entry.id   AF-A0AAJ2GQP3-F1
#
_cell.length_a   1.000
_cell.length_b   1.000
_cell.length_c   1.000
_cell.angle_alpha   90.00
_cell.angle_beta   90.00
_cell.angle_gamma   90.00
#
_symmetry.space_group_name_H-M   'P 1'
#
loop_
_entity.id
_entity.type
_entity.pdbx_description
1 polymer ?
#
loop_
_entity_poly.entity_id
_entity_poly.type
_entity_poly.pdbx_seq_one_letter_code
_entity_poly.pdbx_strand_id
1 'polypeptide(L)'
;MAANDRPQLDALWRDPAHWSDGLLGCYFAKADPRLWVPKRNPALGWTLNMAHTRAGWWMIGTVLFAALFPVALILTVGAIFYA
;
A
#
# COMPACT_ATOMS: atom_id res chain seq x y z
N MET A 1 -19.29 -5.10 -3.66
CA MET A 1 -18.53 -6.32 -3.97
C MET A 1 -19.22 -7.47 -3.27
N ALA A 2 -19.83 -8.36 -4.04
CA ALA A 2 -20.54 -9.53 -3.53
C ALA A 2 -19.53 -10.65 -3.19
N ALA A 3 -19.98 -11.70 -2.52
CA ALA A 3 -19.11 -12.76 -1.99
C ALA A 3 -18.33 -13.57 -3.06
N ASN A 4 -18.52 -13.34 -4.36
CA ASN A 4 -17.94 -14.15 -5.44
C ASN A 4 -17.23 -13.36 -6.57
N ASP A 5 -16.81 -12.11 -6.33
CA ASP A 5 -16.16 -11.29 -7.38
C ASP A 5 -14.67 -11.66 -7.63
N ARG A 6 -14.20 -12.77 -7.06
CA ARG A 6 -12.78 -13.20 -7.11
C ARG A 6 -12.25 -13.41 -8.54
N PRO A 7 -12.97 -14.07 -9.46
CA PRO A 7 -12.47 -14.27 -10.82
C PRO A 7 -12.23 -12.96 -11.57
N GLN A 8 -13.07 -11.94 -11.32
CA GLN A 8 -12.93 -10.62 -11.94
C GLN A 8 -11.72 -9.87 -11.37
N LEU A 9 -11.54 -9.93 -10.05
CA LEU A 9 -10.37 -9.36 -9.37
C LEU A 9 -9.06 -10.02 -9.81
N ASP A 10 -9.07 -11.32 -10.04
CA ASP A 10 -7.92 -12.07 -10.54
C ASP A 10 -7.62 -11.72 -11.99
N ALA A 11 -8.66 -11.52 -12.83
CA ALA A 11 -8.48 -11.05 -14.20
C ALA A 11 -7.85 -9.65 -14.25
N LEU A 12 -8.36 -8.70 -13.45
CA LEU A 12 -7.79 -7.35 -13.33
C LEU A 12 -6.33 -7.39 -12.88
N TRP A 13 -6.02 -8.23 -11.88
CA TRP A 13 -4.67 -8.36 -11.33
C TRP A 13 -3.68 -9.00 -12.30
N ARG A 14 -4.11 -9.95 -13.15
CA ARG A 14 -3.23 -10.62 -14.14
C ARG A 14 -2.96 -9.77 -15.37
N ASP A 15 -3.83 -8.82 -15.67
CA ASP A 15 -3.70 -7.96 -16.85
C ASP A 15 -2.45 -7.07 -16.75
N PRO A 16 -1.46 -7.23 -17.65
CA PRO A 16 -0.25 -6.41 -17.67
C PRO A 16 -0.54 -4.91 -17.83
N ALA A 17 -1.67 -4.51 -18.42
CA ALA A 17 -2.03 -3.10 -18.59
C ALA A 17 -2.28 -2.36 -17.27
N HIS A 18 -2.56 -3.08 -16.18
CA HIS A 18 -2.70 -2.51 -14.84
C HIS A 18 -1.40 -2.45 -14.05
N TRP A 19 -0.27 -2.90 -14.63
CA TRP A 19 1.03 -2.87 -13.99
C TRP A 19 1.96 -1.88 -14.69
N SER A 20 2.65 -1.04 -13.91
CA SER A 20 3.74 -0.24 -14.44
C SER A 20 5.01 -1.08 -14.60
N ASP A 21 5.84 -0.73 -15.57
CA ASP A 21 7.16 -1.33 -15.74
C ASP A 21 8.13 -0.91 -14.61
N GLY A 22 9.17 -1.73 -14.39
CA GLY A 22 10.26 -1.47 -13.43
C GLY A 22 10.27 -2.38 -12.19
N LEU A 23 11.37 -2.32 -11.44
CA LEU A 23 11.68 -3.23 -10.32
C LEU A 23 10.64 -3.20 -9.18
N LEU A 24 10.00 -2.04 -8.95
CA LEU A 24 9.04 -1.87 -7.87
C LEU A 24 7.58 -2.08 -8.30
N GLY A 25 7.29 -2.11 -9.60
CA GLY A 25 5.99 -2.41 -10.22
C GLY A 25 4.76 -1.91 -9.46
N CYS A 26 4.17 -0.79 -9.89
CA CYS A 26 2.96 -0.23 -9.30
C CYS A 26 1.72 -0.81 -9.98
N TYR A 27 0.65 -1.01 -9.20
CA TYR A 27 -0.63 -1.51 -9.68
C TYR A 27 -1.67 -0.38 -9.78
N PHE A 28 -2.38 -0.31 -10.90
CA PHE A 28 -3.39 0.71 -11.21
C PHE A 28 -4.62 0.06 -11.84
N ALA A 29 -5.63 -0.26 -11.04
CA ALA A 29 -6.91 -0.74 -11.54
C ALA A 29 -8.07 -0.01 -10.84
N LYS A 30 -8.74 0.91 -11.55
CA LYS A 30 -9.89 1.66 -11.01
C LYS A 30 -11.07 0.75 -10.66
N ALA A 31 -11.24 -0.34 -11.41
CA ALA A 31 -12.30 -1.32 -11.20
C ALA A 31 -12.03 -2.26 -10.01
N ASP A 32 -10.79 -2.31 -9.51
CA ASP A 32 -10.42 -3.11 -8.35
C ASP A 32 -10.62 -2.29 -7.05
N PRO A 33 -11.61 -2.60 -6.21
CA PRO A 33 -11.86 -1.85 -4.98
C PRO A 33 -10.85 -2.14 -3.87
N ARG A 34 -9.92 -3.08 -4.07
CA ARG A 34 -8.91 -3.38 -3.06
C ARG A 34 -7.89 -2.26 -3.01
N LEU A 35 -7.62 -1.78 -1.80
CA LEU A 35 -6.54 -0.82 -1.55
C LEU A 35 -5.18 -1.52 -1.56
N TRP A 36 -5.10 -2.70 -0.95
CA TRP A 36 -3.90 -3.53 -0.88
C TRP A 36 -4.06 -4.73 -1.79
N VAL A 37 -3.06 -4.98 -2.62
CA VAL A 37 -3.01 -6.15 -3.51
C VAL A 37 -1.63 -6.80 -3.42
N PRO A 38 -1.51 -8.12 -3.61
CA PRO A 38 -0.20 -8.76 -3.70
C PRO A 38 0.58 -8.20 -4.90
N LYS A 39 1.91 -8.08 -4.78
CA LYS A 39 2.77 -7.75 -5.93
C LYS A 39 2.74 -8.86 -6.96
N ARG A 40 3.06 -8.53 -8.22
CA ARG A 40 3.10 -9.46 -9.36
C ARG A 40 3.91 -10.72 -9.06
N ASN A 41 5.03 -10.58 -8.35
CA ASN A 41 5.68 -11.66 -7.63
C ASN A 41 5.24 -11.59 -6.15
N PRO A 42 4.38 -12.51 -5.67
CA PRO A 42 3.89 -12.49 -4.29
C PRO A 42 4.99 -12.58 -3.22
N ALA A 43 6.16 -13.13 -3.56
CA ALA A 43 7.30 -13.18 -2.64
C ALA A 43 7.86 -11.79 -2.29
N LEU A 44 7.58 -10.78 -3.12
CA LEU A 44 7.94 -9.38 -2.85
C LEU A 44 6.92 -8.66 -1.94
N GLY A 45 5.89 -9.38 -1.47
CA GLY A 45 4.89 -8.87 -0.56
C GLY A 45 3.73 -8.15 -1.26
N TRP A 46 3.26 -7.08 -0.64
CA TRP A 46 2.06 -6.36 -1.04
C TRP A 46 2.38 -4.97 -1.59
N THR A 47 1.44 -4.41 -2.35
CA THR A 47 1.49 -3.06 -2.88
C THR A 47 0.11 -2.41 -2.75
N LEU A 48 0.09 -1.09 -2.84
CA LEU A 48 -1.14 -0.34 -2.95
C LEU A 48 -1.65 -0.34 -4.40
N ASN A 49 -2.95 -0.44 -4.59
CA ASN A 49 -3.61 -0.06 -5.84
C ASN A 49 -3.64 1.47 -5.92
N MET A 50 -2.76 2.05 -6.73
CA MET A 50 -2.61 3.50 -6.88
C MET A 50 -3.84 4.18 -7.50
N ALA A 51 -4.74 3.41 -8.12
CA ALA A 51 -6.01 3.93 -8.64
C ALA A 51 -7.09 4.07 -7.56
N HIS A 52 -6.88 3.53 -6.35
CA HIS A 52 -7.84 3.59 -5.25
C HIS A 52 -7.82 4.99 -4.60
N THR A 53 -8.99 5.58 -4.33
CA THR A 53 -9.14 6.94 -3.76
C THR A 53 -8.37 7.18 -2.46
N ARG A 54 -8.29 6.16 -1.60
CA ARG A 54 -7.51 6.15 -0.36
C ARG A 54 -5.99 5.92 -0.50
N ALA A 55 -5.47 5.58 -1.68
CA ALA A 55 -4.04 5.26 -1.86
C ALA A 55 -3.15 6.46 -1.51
N GLY A 56 -3.51 7.67 -1.95
CA GLY A 56 -2.78 8.90 -1.62
C GLY A 56 -2.73 9.18 -0.12
N TRP A 57 -3.87 9.04 0.58
CA TRP A 57 -3.92 9.19 2.03
C TRP A 57 -3.05 8.19 2.77
N TRP A 58 -3.03 6.94 2.31
CA TRP A 58 -2.13 5.93 2.86
C TRP A 58 -0.67 6.27 2.66
N MET A 59 -0.29 6.78 1.48
CA MET A 59 1.09 7.18 1.21
C MET A 59 1.52 8.36 2.08
N ILE A 60 0.67 9.38 2.22
CA ILE A 60 0.89 10.52 3.12
C ILE A 60 1.05 10.02 4.56
N GLY A 61 0.15 9.15 5.03
CA GLY A 61 0.20 8.57 6.37
C GLY A 61 1.50 7.81 6.63
N THR A 62 1.95 6.99 5.67
CA THR A 62 3.23 6.26 5.77
C THR A 62 4.42 7.20 5.87
N VAL A 63 4.46 8.27 5.04
CA VAL A 63 5.55 9.26 5.08
C VAL A 63 5.56 10.01 6.41
N LEU A 64 4.39 10.49 6.86
CA LEU A 64 4.27 11.19 8.14
C LEU A 64 4.64 10.28 9.32
N PHE A 65 4.20 9.03 9.30
CA PHE A 65 4.56 8.05 10.32
C PHE A 65 6.08 7.84 10.35
N ALA A 66 6.70 7.57 9.20
CA ALA A 66 8.14 7.35 9.12
C ALA A 66 8.96 8.58 9.59
N ALA A 67 8.46 9.80 9.34
CA ALA A 67 9.13 11.03 9.77
C ALA A 67 8.92 11.35 11.26
N LEU A 68 7.70 11.22 11.76
CA LEU A 68 7.31 11.70 13.08
C LEU A 68 7.48 10.65 14.18
N PHE A 69 7.29 9.36 13.86
CA PHE A 69 7.35 8.29 14.85
C PHE A 69 8.72 8.18 15.52
N PRO A 70 9.87 8.21 14.81
CA PRO A 70 11.19 8.15 15.46
C PRO A 70 11.45 9.35 16.38
N VAL A 71 11.04 10.55 15.95
CA VAL A 71 11.16 11.78 16.76
C VAL A 71 10.33 11.66 18.03
N ALA A 72 9.07 11.25 17.91
CA ALA A 72 8.20 11.03 19.05
C ALA A 72 8.76 9.97 20.01
N LEU A 73 9.31 8.87 19.49
CA LEU A 73 9.93 7.81 20.27
C LEU A 73 11.16 8.30 21.04
N ILE A 74 12.02 9.10 20.42
CA ILE A 74 13.21 9.67 21.08
C ILE A 74 12.80 10.60 22.22
N LEU A 75 11.82 11.47 21.99
CA LEU A 75 11.35 12.41 23.01
C LEU A 75 10.70 11.71 24.20
N THR A 76 9.90 10.67 23.96
CA THR A 76 9.26 9.90 25.06
C THR A 76 10.27 9.10 25.85
N VAL A 77 11.20 8.42 25.18
CA VAL A 77 12.29 7.68 25.82
C VAL A 77 13.17 8.64 26.64
N GLY A 78 13.60 9.75 26.07
CA GLY A 78 14.38 10.77 26.78
C GLY A 78 13.63 11.31 28.00
N ALA A 79 12.36 11.65 27.87
CA ALA A 79 11.55 12.11 28.99
C ALA A 79 11.45 11.07 30.12
N ILE A 80 11.41 9.77 29.82
CA ILE A 80 11.37 8.70 30.82
C ILE A 80 12.72 8.55 31.54
N PHE A 81 13.85 8.67 30.83
CA PHE A 81 15.18 8.43 31.42
C PHE A 81 15.81 9.66 32.11
N TYR A 82 15.30 10.86 31.84
CA TYR A 82 15.81 12.12 32.39
C TYR A 82 14.81 12.83 33.32
N ALA A 83 13.67 12.20 33.64
CA ALA A 83 12.73 12.62 34.70
C ALA A 83 13.03 11.87 36.01
#